data_AF-A0A1A3KCL4-F1
#
_entry.id   AF-A0A1A3KCL4-F1
#
_cell.length_a   1.000
_cell.length_b   1.000
_cell.length_c   1.000
_cell.angle_alpha   90.00
_cell.angle_beta   90.00
_cell.angle_gamma   90.00
#
_symmetry.space_group_name_H-M   'P 1'
#
loop_
_entity.id
_entity.type
_entity.pdbx_description
1 polymer ?
#
loop_
_entity_poly.entity_id
_entity_poly.type
_entity_poly.pdbx_seq_one_letter_code
_entity_poly.pdbx_strand_id
1 'polypeptide(L)'
;MLADDVVFTSPVAFKPYVGKPITAAILRGVLRIFEDFRYIREIHDENGRDHAFVFETVVAGKKITGCDFLHFDDDGLIDDFMVMVRPLSGATALSEAMGAQFERIQREAVELAPELSRG
;
A
#
# COMPACT_ATOMS: atom_id res chain seq x y z
N MET A 1 -9.36 7.93 -3.41
CA MET A 1 -8.38 8.82 -4.04
C MET A 1 -7.29 7.99 -4.69
N LEU A 2 -7.63 7.14 -5.66
CA LEU A 2 -6.67 6.35 -6.44
C LEU A 2 -7.03 6.60 -7.91
N ALA A 3 -6.03 6.89 -8.74
CA ALA A 3 -6.18 6.92 -10.19
C ALA A 3 -6.53 5.51 -10.69
N ASP A 4 -7.19 5.42 -11.84
CA ASP A 4 -7.64 4.12 -12.37
C ASP A 4 -6.47 3.21 -12.77
N ASP A 5 -5.38 3.81 -13.22
CA ASP A 5 -4.13 3.19 -13.64
C ASP A 5 -3.04 3.20 -12.55
N VAL A 6 -3.39 3.52 -11.29
CA VAL A 6 -2.44 3.58 -10.17
C VAL A 6 -1.50 2.38 -10.13
N VAL A 7 -0.21 2.65 -9.92
CA VAL A 7 0.83 1.64 -9.78
C VAL A 7 1.17 1.47 -8.30
N PHE A 8 0.99 0.26 -7.78
CA PHE A 8 1.40 -0.09 -6.41
C PHE A 8 2.71 -0.87 -6.40
N THR A 9 3.74 -0.32 -5.76
CA THR A 9 5.06 -0.93 -5.58
C THR A 9 5.20 -1.49 -4.16
N SER A 10 5.23 -2.81 -4.07
CA SER A 10 5.27 -3.56 -2.81
C SER A 10 6.66 -3.60 -2.16
N PRO A 11 6.77 -3.66 -0.82
CA PRO A 11 8.05 -3.85 -0.14
C PRO A 11 8.56 -5.30 -0.22
N VAL A 12 7.73 -6.23 -0.69
CA VAL A 12 8.01 -7.69 -0.66
C VAL A 12 7.89 -8.36 -2.02
N ALA A 13 7.16 -7.78 -2.97
CA ALA A 13 7.05 -8.29 -4.34
C ALA A 13 7.82 -7.41 -5.33
N PHE A 14 8.59 -8.04 -6.21
CA PHE A 14 9.40 -7.33 -7.22
C PHE A 14 8.56 -6.70 -8.33
N LYS A 15 7.52 -7.40 -8.80
CA LYS A 15 6.65 -6.89 -9.87
C LYS A 15 5.62 -5.93 -9.27
N PRO A 16 5.46 -4.72 -9.84
CA PRO A 16 4.42 -3.81 -9.39
C PRO A 16 3.03 -4.32 -9.78
N TYR A 17 2.03 -3.84 -9.05
CA TYR A 17 0.61 -4.11 -9.31
C TYR A 17 0.00 -2.89 -9.97
N VAL A 18 -0.67 -3.07 -11.11
CA VAL A 18 -1.26 -1.96 -11.87
C VAL A 18 -2.77 -2.02 -11.76
N GLY A 19 -3.36 -0.88 -11.44
CA GLY A 19 -4.79 -0.66 -11.46
C GLY A 19 -5.43 -0.51 -10.08
N LYS A 20 -6.42 0.35 -10.03
CA LYS A 20 -7.19 0.70 -8.81
C LYS A 20 -7.78 -0.48 -8.05
N PRO A 21 -8.41 -1.50 -8.69
CA PRO A 21 -9.03 -2.60 -7.93
C PRO A 21 -8.03 -3.43 -7.14
N ILE A 22 -6.88 -3.76 -7.74
CA ILE A 22 -5.85 -4.57 -7.07
C ILE A 22 -5.12 -3.77 -5.99
N THR A 23 -4.82 -2.50 -6.25
CA THR A 23 -4.22 -1.59 -5.26
C THR A 23 -5.14 -1.44 -4.04
N ALA A 24 -6.44 -1.18 -4.26
CA ALA A 24 -7.41 -1.08 -3.17
C ALA A 24 -7.53 -2.37 -2.36
N ALA A 25 -7.54 -3.55 -3.02
CA ALA A 25 -7.59 -4.84 -2.34
C ALA A 25 -6.32 -5.11 -1.52
N ILE A 26 -5.13 -4.75 -2.04
CA ILE A 26 -3.86 -4.87 -1.32
C ILE A 26 -3.86 -3.98 -0.07
N LEU A 27 -4.24 -2.71 -0.19
CA LEU A 27 -4.29 -1.78 0.94
C LEU A 27 -5.25 -2.28 2.04
N ARG A 28 -6.42 -2.82 1.65
CA ARG A 28 -7.33 -3.50 2.60
C ARG A 28 -6.69 -4.72 3.25
N GLY A 29 -5.89 -5.49 2.50
CA GLY A 29 -5.09 -6.61 3.02
C GLY A 29 -4.09 -6.18 4.08
N VAL A 30 -3.33 -5.13 3.81
CA VAL A 30 -2.34 -4.56 4.74
C VAL A 30 -2.99 -4.08 6.04
N LEU A 31 -4.14 -3.41 5.96
CA LEU A 31 -4.90 -2.95 7.13
C LEU A 31 -5.38 -4.09 8.05
N ARG A 32 -5.49 -5.32 7.54
CA ARG A 32 -5.82 -6.50 8.37
C ARG A 32 -4.60 -7.08 9.10
N ILE A 33 -3.40 -6.76 8.63
CA ILE A 33 -2.13 -7.31 9.13
C ILE A 33 -1.46 -6.35 10.11
N PHE A 34 -1.57 -5.05 9.84
CA PHE A 34 -0.95 -4.01 10.65
C PHE A 34 -1.67 -3.84 11.99
N GLU A 35 -0.91 -3.98 13.07
CA GLU A 35 -1.33 -3.72 14.44
C GLU A 35 -0.68 -2.42 14.95
N ASP A 36 -1.35 -1.67 15.81
CA ASP A 36 -0.84 -0.41 16.38
C ASP A 36 -0.28 0.58 15.35
N PHE A 37 -0.85 0.62 14.14
CA PHE A 37 -0.40 1.46 13.05
C PHE A 37 -0.56 2.95 13.38
N ARG A 38 0.49 3.73 13.16
CA ARG A 38 0.44 5.19 13.26
C ARG A 38 1.46 5.85 12.34
N TYR A 39 1.07 6.95 11.70
CA TYR A 39 2.03 7.85 11.08
C TYR A 39 2.76 8.65 12.16
N ILE A 40 4.08 8.76 12.01
CA ILE A 40 4.97 9.46 12.94
C ILE A 40 5.68 10.65 12.29
N ARG A 41 5.65 10.76 10.97
CA ARG A 41 6.20 11.88 10.21
C ARG A 41 5.57 11.95 8.83
N GLU A 42 5.36 13.17 8.36
CA GLU A 42 4.95 13.48 7.00
C GLU A 42 6.03 14.38 6.37
N ILE A 43 6.34 14.13 5.11
CA ILE A 43 7.29 14.87 4.30
C ILE A 43 6.61 15.12 2.96
N HIS A 44 6.64 16.36 2.46
CA HIS A 44 6.09 16.73 1.15
C HIS A 44 7.16 17.46 0.35
N ASP A 45 7.07 17.36 -0.98
CA ASP A 45 7.85 18.20 -1.88
C ASP A 45 7.28 19.64 -1.94
N GLU A 46 8.05 20.56 -2.51
CA GLU A 46 7.64 21.97 -2.62
C GLU A 46 6.41 22.17 -3.52
N ASN A 47 6.16 21.26 -4.48
CA ASN A 47 5.01 21.35 -5.39
C ASN A 47 3.76 20.63 -4.83
N GLY A 48 3.88 19.93 -3.71
CA GLY A 48 2.79 19.25 -3.01
C GLY A 48 2.25 18.00 -3.71
N ARG A 49 2.97 17.43 -4.68
CA ARG A 49 2.56 16.21 -5.41
C ARG A 49 3.24 14.94 -4.93
N ASP A 50 4.41 15.06 -4.32
CA ASP A 50 5.14 13.93 -3.76
C ASP A 50 5.06 13.96 -2.24
N HIS A 51 4.54 12.89 -1.66
CA HIS A 51 4.37 12.75 -0.22
C HIS A 51 5.05 11.49 0.29
N ALA A 52 5.67 11.59 1.46
CA ALA A 52 6.23 10.46 2.18
C ALA A 52 5.72 10.45 3.62
N PHE A 53 4.96 9.40 3.95
CA PHE A 53 4.39 9.19 5.27
C PHE A 53 5.15 8.08 6.00
N VAL A 54 5.98 8.46 6.97
CA VAL A 54 6.70 7.50 7.81
C VAL A 54 5.76 6.99 8.88
N PHE A 55 5.69 5.67 9.02
CA PHE A 55 4.83 5.00 9.99
C PHE A 55 5.60 4.02 10.88
N GLU A 56 4.97 3.73 12.02
CA GLU A 56 5.30 2.60 12.89
C GLU A 56 4.10 1.66 12.99
N THR A 57 4.36 0.36 13.05
CA THR A 57 3.32 -0.67 13.26
C THR A 57 3.94 -1.95 13.81
N VAL A 58 3.11 -2.91 14.17
CA VAL A 58 3.47 -4.26 14.58
C VAL A 58 2.92 -5.26 13.56
N VAL A 59 3.75 -6.23 13.16
CA VAL A 59 3.36 -7.33 12.29
C VAL A 59 3.84 -8.64 12.89
N ALA A 60 2.91 -9.53 13.22
CA ALA A 60 3.22 -10.82 13.87
C ALA A 60 4.14 -10.65 15.10
N GLY A 61 3.81 -9.68 15.96
CA GLY A 61 4.57 -9.34 17.17
C GLY A 61 5.90 -8.59 16.93
N LYS A 62 6.28 -8.30 15.68
CA LYS A 62 7.51 -7.56 15.35
C LYS A 62 7.19 -6.09 15.12
N LYS A 63 7.85 -5.19 15.85
CA LYS A 63 7.81 -3.74 15.57
C LYS A 63 8.54 -3.43 14.28
N ILE A 64 7.88 -2.71 13.38
CA ILE A 64 8.42 -2.28 12.10
C ILE A 64 8.23 -0.78 11.94
N THR A 65 9.13 -0.16 11.19
CA THR A 65 8.94 1.20 10.64
C THR A 65 8.87 1.08 9.14
N GLY A 66 7.97 1.83 8.51
CA GLY A 66 7.90 1.91 7.06
C GLY A 66 7.64 3.33 6.59
N CYS A 67 7.55 3.46 5.27
CA CYS A 67 7.20 4.68 4.62
C CYS A 67 6.31 4.39 3.42
N ASP A 68 5.18 5.07 3.35
CA ASP A 68 4.34 5.14 2.16
C ASP A 68 4.80 6.35 1.36
N PHE A 69 5.17 6.13 0.09
CA PHE A 69 5.53 7.17 -0.87
C PHE A 69 4.40 7.28 -1.88
N LEU A 70 3.81 8.46 -2.00
CA LEU A 70 2.67 8.74 -2.85
C LEU A 70 3.05 9.80 -3.88
N HIS A 71 2.78 9.53 -5.14
CA HIS A 71 2.67 10.55 -6.18
C HIS A 71 1.18 10.86 -6.42
N PHE A 72 0.89 12.13 -6.67
CA PHE A 72 -0.45 12.58 -7.05
C PHE A 72 -0.41 13.17 -8.46
N ASP A 73 -1.34 12.75 -9.30
CA ASP A 73 -1.54 13.30 -10.65
C ASP A 73 -2.12 14.72 -10.62
N ASP A 74 -2.32 15.30 -11.82
CA ASP A 74 -2.86 16.66 -11.97
C ASP A 74 -4.33 16.79 -11.50
N ASP A 75 -5.05 15.68 -11.38
CA ASP A 75 -6.43 15.62 -10.85
C ASP A 75 -6.45 15.40 -9.31
N GLY A 76 -5.28 15.28 -8.68
CA GLY A 76 -5.14 15.07 -7.24
C GLY A 76 -5.46 13.63 -6.81
N LEU A 77 -5.38 12.66 -7.72
CA LEU A 77 -5.51 11.23 -7.44
C LEU A 77 -4.13 10.58 -7.31
N ILE A 78 -4.03 9.53 -6.50
CA ILE A 78 -2.77 8.79 -6.35
C ILE A 78 -2.56 7.89 -7.57
N ASP A 79 -1.49 8.12 -8.32
CA ASP A 79 -1.09 7.36 -9.52
C ASP A 79 0.17 6.51 -9.30
N ASP A 80 1.02 6.83 -8.31
CA ASP A 80 2.07 5.96 -7.77
C ASP A 80 1.93 5.80 -6.25
N PHE A 81 1.90 4.55 -5.79
CA PHE A 81 1.91 4.20 -4.38
C PHE A 81 3.00 3.16 -4.11
N MET A 82 4.13 3.59 -3.56
CA MET A 82 5.21 2.70 -3.15
C MET A 82 5.29 2.57 -1.63
N VAL A 83 5.53 1.35 -1.14
CA VAL A 83 5.72 1.08 0.29
C VAL A 83 7.09 0.47 0.53
N MET A 84 7.83 0.99 1.50
CA MET A 84 9.06 0.40 2.01
C MET A 84 8.94 0.11 3.51
N VAL A 85 9.51 -1.01 3.97
CA VAL A 85 9.53 -1.36 5.40
C VAL A 85 10.90 -1.84 5.86
N ARG A 86 11.17 -1.64 7.15
CA ARG A 86 12.36 -2.16 7.85
C ARG A 86 11.98 -2.59 9.29
N PRO A 87 12.83 -3.38 9.96
CA PRO A 87 14.02 -4.09 9.46
C PRO A 87 13.63 -5.28 8.56
N LEU A 88 14.63 -5.96 7.98
CA LEU A 88 14.41 -7.13 7.11
C LEU A 88 13.54 -8.20 7.77
N SER A 89 13.74 -8.48 9.07
CA SER A 89 12.91 -9.44 9.81
C SER A 89 11.42 -9.04 9.89
N GLY A 90 11.14 -7.73 9.86
CA GLY A 90 9.80 -7.18 9.74
C GLY A 90 9.25 -7.32 8.32
N ALA A 91 10.06 -7.04 7.31
CA ALA A 91 9.70 -7.23 5.90
C ALA A 91 9.36 -8.70 5.59
N THR A 92 10.13 -9.65 6.13
CA THR A 92 9.85 -11.09 6.02
C THR A 92 8.52 -11.45 6.67
N ALA A 93 8.26 -10.95 7.89
CA ALA A 93 6.98 -11.21 8.57
C ALA A 93 5.79 -10.63 7.79
N LEU A 94 5.95 -9.43 7.22
CA LEU A 94 4.95 -8.82 6.36
C LEU A 94 4.72 -9.65 5.10
N SER A 95 5.78 -10.16 4.46
CA SER A 95 5.68 -11.01 3.28
C SER A 95 4.88 -12.28 3.55
N GLU A 96 5.18 -12.98 4.65
CA GLU A 96 4.45 -14.19 5.07
C GLU A 96 2.97 -13.89 5.34
N ALA A 97 2.67 -12.82 6.08
CA ALA A 97 1.30 -12.41 6.39
C ALA A 97 0.51 -12.00 5.14
N MET A 98 1.13 -11.25 4.23
CA MET A 98 0.53 -10.88 2.94
C MET A 98 0.28 -12.09 2.05
N GLY A 99 1.21 -13.05 2.03
CA GLY A 99 1.05 -14.32 1.32
C GLY A 99 -0.20 -15.08 1.76
N ALA A 100 -0.46 -15.13 3.08
CA ALA A 100 -1.67 -15.75 3.62
C ALA A 100 -2.97 -15.00 3.28
N GLN A 101 -2.89 -13.71 2.95
CA GLN A 101 -4.04 -12.89 2.52
C GLN A 101 -4.24 -12.90 0.99
N PHE A 102 -3.28 -13.40 0.21
CA PHE A 102 -3.20 -13.07 -1.22
C PHE A 102 -4.38 -13.62 -2.04
N GLU A 103 -4.85 -14.84 -1.77
CA GLU A 103 -6.03 -15.38 -2.44
C GLU A 103 -7.28 -14.52 -2.20
N ARG A 104 -7.42 -13.99 -0.97
CA ARG A 104 -8.52 -13.09 -0.63
C ARG A 104 -8.37 -11.75 -1.35
N ILE A 105 -7.16 -11.21 -1.40
CA ILE A 105 -6.85 -9.96 -2.14
C ILE A 105 -7.23 -10.12 -3.62
N GLN A 106 -6.89 -11.25 -4.24
CA GLN A 106 -7.25 -11.50 -5.64
C GLN A 106 -8.76 -11.55 -5.86
N ARG A 107 -9.50 -12.23 -4.98
CA ARG A 107 -10.98 -12.24 -5.06
C ARG A 107 -11.57 -10.85 -4.88
N GLU A 108 -11.15 -10.12 -3.85
CA GLU A 108 -11.59 -8.74 -3.59
C GLU A 108 -11.29 -7.83 -4.79
N ALA A 109 -10.14 -7.97 -5.45
CA ALA A 109 -9.80 -7.19 -6.63
C ALA A 109 -10.72 -7.46 -7.83
N VAL A 110 -11.11 -8.72 -8.05
CA VAL A 110 -12.06 -9.11 -9.11
C VAL A 110 -13.45 -8.57 -8.82
N GLU A 111 -13.90 -8.65 -7.57
CA GLU A 111 -15.21 -8.14 -7.13
C GLU A 111 -15.29 -6.61 -7.25
N LEU A 112 -14.19 -5.91 -6.99
CA LEU A 112 -14.11 -4.45 -7.09
C LEU A 112 -14.06 -3.93 -8.52
N ALA A 113 -13.60 -4.72 -9.49
CA ALA A 113 -13.38 -4.23 -10.85
C ALA A 113 -14.67 -3.67 -11.51
N PRO A 114 -15.84 -4.34 -11.45
CA PRO A 114 -17.09 -3.80 -12.00
C PRO A 114 -17.65 -2.59 -11.25
N GLU A 115 -17.35 -2.46 -9.96
CA GLU A 115 -17.81 -1.35 -9.12
C GLU A 115 -17.02 -0.08 -9.43
N LEU A 116 -15.71 -0.23 -9.62
CA LEU A 116 -14.79 0.87 -9.89
C LEU A 116 -14.78 1.32 -11.34
N SER A 117 -15.23 0.50 -12.29
CA SER A 117 -15.42 0.91 -13.70
C SER A 117 -16.70 1.73 -13.97
N ARG A 118 -17.51 2.02 -12.95
CA ARG A 118 -18.80 2.74 -13.08
C ARG A 118 -18.79 4.17 -12.55
N GLY A 119 -17.70 4.61 -11.93
CA GLY A 119 -17.54 5.97 -11.39
C GLY A 119 -16.48 6.71 -12.16
#